data_AF-A0A0E3BCC4-F1
#
_entry.id   AF-A0A0E3BCC4-F1
#
_cell.length_a   1.000
_cell.length_b   1.000
_cell.length_c   1.000
_cell.angle_alpha   90.00
_cell.angle_beta   90.00
_cell.angle_gamma   90.00
#
_symmetry.space_group_name_H-M   'P 1'
#
loop_
_entity.id
_entity.type
_entity.pdbx_description
1 polymer ?
#
loop_
_entity_poly.entity_id
_entity_poly.type
_entity_poly.pdbx_seq_one_letter_code
_entity_poly.pdbx_strand_id
1 'polypeptide(L)'
;MTDYDFSINGLSGCNLNASSDREYIEYGIRIINERVEKAAYFVFQLQDGRIDINETTKNQLIAARATLLFYKDALQRLKDNSKWKDAVSKYYAQALEKNESNFSAALSADTLLKTFFTIR
;
A
#
# COMPACT_ATOMS: atom_id res chain seq x y z
N MET A 1 10.63 -5.56 23.22
CA MET A 1 10.51 -4.37 22.36
C MET A 1 10.60 -4.88 20.95
N THR A 2 9.51 -4.86 20.19
CA THR A 2 9.52 -5.37 18.81
C THR A 2 10.19 -4.32 17.93
N ASP A 3 11.49 -4.46 17.77
CA ASP A 3 12.25 -3.73 16.78
C ASP A 3 11.73 -4.14 15.40
N TYR A 4 10.81 -3.34 14.85
CA TYR A 4 10.65 -3.23 13.41
C TYR A 4 11.89 -2.51 12.85
N ASP A 5 13.07 -3.08 13.11
CA ASP A 5 14.22 -2.85 12.27
C ASP A 5 13.88 -3.60 10.98
N PHE A 6 13.48 -2.83 9.97
CA PHE A 6 13.68 -3.20 8.58
C PHE A 6 15.19 -3.37 8.37
N SER A 7 15.75 -4.43 8.94
CA SER A 7 17.17 -4.74 8.80
C SER A 7 17.37 -5.34 7.43
N ILE A 8 18.48 -4.96 6.80
CA ILE A 8 18.98 -5.46 5.53
C ILE A 8 18.93 -7.01 5.47
N ASN A 9 19.07 -7.67 6.63
CA ASN A 9 19.06 -9.13 6.79
C ASN A 9 17.67 -9.79 6.68
N GLY A 10 16.57 -9.05 6.91
CA GLY A 10 15.21 -9.60 6.76
C GLY A 10 14.71 -9.63 5.31
N LEU A 11 15.40 -8.93 4.41
CA LEU A 11 15.02 -8.73 3.00
C LEU A 11 16.11 -9.17 2.02
N SER A 12 17.26 -9.63 2.50
CA SER A 12 18.32 -10.28 1.71
C SER A 12 17.91 -11.63 1.10
N GLY A 13 16.75 -12.17 1.49
CA GLY A 13 16.11 -13.31 0.80
C GLY A 13 15.47 -12.95 -0.55
N CYS A 14 15.26 -11.66 -0.83
CA CYS A 14 14.90 -11.17 -2.14
C CYS A 14 16.19 -10.73 -2.82
N ASN A 15 16.79 -11.59 -3.65
CA ASN A 15 18.04 -11.42 -4.40
C ASN A 15 18.14 -10.03 -5.11
N LEU A 16 18.43 -9.00 -4.33
CA LEU A 16 18.51 -7.61 -4.71
C LEU A 16 19.99 -7.29 -4.79
N ASN A 17 20.49 -7.09 -6.00
CA ASN A 17 21.80 -6.47 -6.22
C ASN A 17 21.73 -4.97 -5.84
N ALA A 18 21.18 -4.64 -4.67
CA ALA A 18 21.15 -3.28 -4.14
C ALA A 18 22.51 -2.97 -3.54
N SER A 19 23.15 -1.94 -4.06
CA SER A 19 24.50 -1.49 -3.69
C SER A 19 24.47 -0.34 -2.67
N SER A 20 23.29 0.18 -2.33
CA SER A 20 23.11 1.24 -1.34
C SER A 20 21.74 1.21 -0.65
N ASP A 21 21.67 1.83 0.55
CA ASP A 21 20.40 2.03 1.29
C ASP A 21 19.34 2.75 0.46
N ARG A 22 19.78 3.67 -0.41
CA ARG A 22 18.89 4.40 -1.32
C ARG A 22 18.22 3.46 -2.32
N GLU A 23 18.98 2.63 -3.02
CA GLU A 23 18.43 1.68 -4.00
C GLU A 23 17.45 0.71 -3.35
N TYR A 24 17.72 0.34 -2.11
CA TYR A 24 16.84 -0.52 -1.33
C TYR A 24 15.53 0.17 -0.94
N ILE A 25 15.57 1.41 -0.47
CA ILE A 25 14.38 2.21 -0.18
C ILE A 25 13.55 2.42 -1.44
N GLU A 26 14.18 2.77 -2.56
CA GLU A 26 13.52 2.95 -3.86
C GLU A 26 12.86 1.64 -4.33
N TYR A 27 13.53 0.49 -4.15
CA TYR A 27 12.93 -0.82 -4.44
C TYR A 27 11.72 -1.12 -3.55
N GLY A 28 11.83 -0.90 -2.24
CA GLY A 28 10.73 -1.10 -1.30
C GLY A 28 9.51 -0.25 -1.67
N ILE A 29 9.74 1.03 -1.97
CA ILE A 29 8.69 1.96 -2.43
C ILE A 29 8.09 1.50 -3.75
N ARG A 30 8.90 0.98 -4.68
CA ARG A 30 8.39 0.44 -5.96
C ARG A 30 7.42 -0.73 -5.72
N ILE A 31 7.78 -1.68 -4.85
CA ILE A 31 6.90 -2.81 -4.52
C ILE A 31 5.61 -2.33 -3.84
N ILE A 32 5.70 -1.34 -2.95
CA ILE A 32 4.52 -0.74 -2.33
C ILE A 32 3.63 -0.10 -3.39
N ASN A 33 4.20 0.71 -4.29
CA ASN A 33 3.48 1.36 -5.38
C ASN A 33 2.75 0.33 -6.25
N GLU A 34 3.43 -0.72 -6.71
CA GLU A 34 2.81 -1.75 -7.55
C GLU A 34 1.63 -2.43 -6.86
N ARG A 35 1.72 -2.66 -5.54
CA ARG A 35 0.63 -3.28 -4.75
C ARG A 35 -0.54 -2.33 -4.54
N VAL A 36 -0.25 -1.06 -4.23
CA VAL A 36 -1.25 -0.01 -4.05
C VAL A 36 -1.98 0.27 -5.37
N GLU A 37 -1.25 0.41 -6.47
CA GLU A 37 -1.81 0.63 -7.82
C GLU A 37 -2.71 -0.53 -8.24
N LYS A 38 -2.27 -1.79 -8.05
CA LYS A 38 -3.11 -2.97 -8.35
C LYS A 38 -4.39 -3.03 -7.51
N ALA A 39 -4.27 -2.76 -6.21
CA ALA A 39 -5.42 -2.75 -5.31
C ALA A 39 -6.42 -1.64 -5.67
N ALA A 40 -5.93 -0.42 -5.90
CA ALA A 40 -6.76 0.71 -6.29
C ALA A 40 -7.43 0.49 -7.66
N TYR A 41 -6.67 -0.01 -8.64
CA TYR A 41 -7.20 -0.35 -9.96
C TYR A 41 -8.39 -1.32 -9.86
N PHE A 42 -8.26 -2.40 -9.08
CA PHE A 42 -9.35 -3.35 -8.87
C PHE A 42 -10.61 -2.68 -8.29
N VAL A 43 -10.45 -1.82 -7.29
CA VAL A 43 -11.58 -1.08 -6.70
C VAL A 43 -12.25 -0.17 -7.75
N PHE A 44 -11.47 0.55 -8.56
CA PHE A 44 -12.01 1.41 -9.60
C PHE A 44 -12.75 0.62 -10.69
N GLN A 45 -12.25 -0.57 -11.08
CA GLN A 45 -12.97 -1.41 -12.04
C GLN A 45 -14.34 -1.87 -11.50
N LEU A 46 -14.45 -2.19 -10.21
CA LEU A 46 -15.74 -2.51 -9.59
C LEU A 46 -16.65 -1.28 -9.52
N GLN A 47 -16.10 -0.11 -9.15
CA GLN A 47 -16.85 1.14 -9.07
C GLN A 47 -17.40 1.59 -10.43
N ASP A 48 -16.60 1.41 -11.49
CA ASP A 48 -16.98 1.72 -12.88
C ASP A 48 -17.94 0.68 -13.49
N GLY A 49 -18.29 -0.38 -12.74
CA GLY A 49 -19.15 -1.46 -13.24
C GLY A 49 -18.51 -2.33 -14.33
N ARG A 50 -17.17 -2.31 -14.44
CA ARG A 50 -16.42 -3.13 -15.41
C ARG A 50 -16.18 -4.56 -14.91
N ILE A 51 -16.33 -4.77 -13.60
CA ILE A 51 -16.29 -6.08 -12.94
C ILE A 51 -17.57 -6.23 -12.13
N ASP A 52 -18.19 -7.41 -12.23
CA ASP A 52 -19.40 -7.72 -11.49
C ASP A 52 -19.13 -7.93 -9.99
N ILE A 53 -20.04 -7.41 -9.17
CA ILE A 53 -19.98 -7.53 -7.72
C ILE A 53 -20.67 -8.83 -7.28
N ASN A 54 -19.91 -9.74 -6.68
CA ASN A 54 -20.34 -11.04 -6.19
C ASN A 54 -19.47 -11.49 -5.00
N GLU A 55 -19.74 -12.67 -4.41
CA GLU A 55 -18.99 -13.16 -3.25
C GLU A 55 -17.47 -13.40 -3.52
N THR A 56 -17.07 -13.67 -4.77
CA THR A 56 -15.65 -13.77 -5.11
C THR A 56 -14.99 -12.39 -5.10
N THR A 57 -15.62 -11.41 -5.74
CA THR A 57 -15.08 -10.05 -5.81
C THR A 57 -15.18 -9.32 -4.47
N LYS A 58 -16.11 -9.70 -3.59
CA LYS A 58 -16.18 -9.27 -2.18
C LYS A 58 -14.89 -9.55 -1.42
N ASN A 59 -14.39 -10.79 -1.46
CA ASN A 59 -13.17 -11.17 -0.75
C ASN A 59 -11.95 -10.41 -1.30
N GLN A 60 -11.89 -10.23 -2.62
CA GLN A 60 -10.85 -9.43 -3.27
C GLN A 60 -10.96 -7.94 -2.91
N LEU A 61 -12.17 -7.41 -2.75
CA LEU A 61 -12.43 -6.02 -2.37
C LEU A 61 -12.02 -5.76 -0.92
N ILE A 62 -12.31 -6.69 -0.01
CA ILE A 62 -11.82 -6.63 1.38
C ILE A 62 -10.29 -6.64 1.41
N ALA A 63 -9.65 -7.54 0.64
CA ALA A 63 -8.20 -7.62 0.55
C ALA A 63 -7.58 -6.34 -0.05
N ALA A 64 -8.18 -5.79 -1.10
CA ALA A 64 -7.76 -4.53 -1.71
C ALA A 64 -7.86 -3.36 -0.72
N ARG A 65 -9.00 -3.22 -0.02
CA ARG A 65 -9.19 -2.22 1.02
C ARG A 65 -8.13 -2.34 2.13
N ALA A 66 -7.91 -3.56 2.64
CA ALA A 66 -6.92 -3.82 3.67
C ALA A 66 -5.50 -3.46 3.19
N THR A 67 -5.16 -3.79 1.95
CA THR A 67 -3.87 -3.46 1.32
C THR A 67 -3.64 -1.95 1.27
N LEU A 68 -4.64 -1.18 0.83
CA LEU A 68 -4.55 0.27 0.73
C LEU A 68 -4.37 0.93 2.11
N LEU A 69 -5.15 0.51 3.11
CA LEU A 69 -5.04 1.04 4.48
C LEU A 69 -3.69 0.68 5.12
N PHE A 70 -3.26 -0.58 4.97
CA PHE A 70 -1.99 -1.06 5.52
C PHE A 70 -0.80 -0.28 4.96
N TYR A 71 -0.72 -0.11 3.63
CA TYR A 71 0.41 0.60 3.03
C TYR A 71 0.36 2.12 3.27
N LYS A 72 -0.83 2.73 3.38
CA LYS A 72 -0.94 4.14 3.80
C LYS A 72 -0.36 4.34 5.20
N ASP A 73 -0.78 3.50 6.16
CA ASP A 73 -0.28 3.55 7.54
C ASP A 73 1.23 3.23 7.60
N ALA A 74 1.69 2.21 6.86
CA ALA A 74 3.11 1.85 6.82
C ALA A 74 3.99 2.99 6.29
N LEU A 75 3.63 3.60 5.16
CA LEU A 75 4.38 4.74 4.62
C LEU A 75 4.33 5.95 5.56
N GLN A 76 3.19 6.21 6.22
CA GLN A 76 3.06 7.28 7.19
C GLN A 76 3.97 7.05 8.40
N ARG A 77 3.98 5.83 8.96
CA ARG A 77 4.89 5.47 10.06
C ARG A 77 6.36 5.54 9.66
N LEU A 78 6.71 5.11 8.45
CA LEU A 78 8.09 5.18 7.95
C LEU A 78 8.53 6.63 7.72
N LYS A 79 7.63 7.49 7.25
CA LYS A 79 7.85 8.93 7.15
C LYS A 79 8.10 9.55 8.53
N ASP A 80 7.26 9.24 9.50
CA ASP A 80 7.26 9.89 10.82
C ASP A 80 8.37 9.37 11.75
N ASN A 81 8.71 8.08 11.66
CA ASN A 81 9.67 7.41 12.57
C ASN A 81 11.04 7.17 11.94
N SER A 82 11.32 7.69 10.75
CA SER A 82 12.65 7.60 10.17
C SER A 82 13.67 8.26 11.11
N LYS A 83 14.68 7.50 11.55
CA LYS A 83 15.83 8.02 12.29
C LYS A 83 16.62 9.05 11.46
N TRP A 84 16.51 8.98 10.14
CA TRP A 84 17.14 9.86 9.16
C TRP A 84 16.09 10.84 8.60
N LYS A 85 15.55 11.67 9.49
CA LYS A 85 14.31 12.47 9.33
C LYS A 85 14.20 13.33 8.07
N ASP A 86 15.31 13.64 7.39
CA ASP A 86 15.27 14.53 6.22
C ASP A 86 15.50 13.80 4.89
N ALA A 87 16.48 12.89 4.83
CA ALA A 87 16.83 12.23 3.57
C ALA A 87 15.91 11.05 3.24
N VAL A 88 15.60 10.21 4.24
CA VAL A 88 14.81 8.97 4.04
C VAL A 88 13.31 9.24 4.11
N SER A 89 12.87 10.10 5.03
CA SER A 89 11.45 10.47 5.14
C SER A 89 10.92 11.13 3.87
N LYS A 90 11.77 11.84 3.11
CA LYS A 90 11.39 12.44 1.83
C LYS A 90 10.90 11.39 0.82
N TYR A 91 11.55 10.24 0.73
CA TYR A 91 11.14 9.19 -0.21
C TYR A 91 9.77 8.62 0.15
N TYR A 92 9.51 8.37 1.44
CA TYR A 92 8.21 7.90 1.91
C TYR A 92 7.10 8.96 1.78
N ALA A 93 7.44 10.23 2.02
CA ALA A 93 6.53 11.36 1.80
C ALA A 93 6.12 11.46 0.32
N GLN A 94 7.08 11.37 -0.60
CA GLN A 94 6.81 11.35 -2.04
C GLN A 94 5.96 10.15 -2.45
N ALA A 95 6.20 8.97 -1.87
CA ALA A 95 5.38 7.79 -2.11
C ALA A 95 3.93 7.97 -1.62
N LEU A 96 3.72 8.63 -0.47
CA LEU A 96 2.39 8.98 0.02
C LEU A 96 1.69 9.95 -0.93
N GLU A 97 2.34 11.05 -1.28
CA GLU A 97 1.80 12.08 -2.19
C GLU A 97 1.43 11.48 -3.55
N LYS A 98 2.32 10.67 -4.14
CA LYS A 98 2.08 9.99 -5.41
C LYS A 98 0.84 9.09 -5.36
N ASN A 99 0.61 8.42 -4.24
CA ASN A 99 -0.47 7.44 -4.09
C ASN A 99 -1.71 8.00 -3.41
N GLU A 100 -1.83 9.30 -3.12
CA GLU A 100 -2.97 9.84 -2.37
C GLU A 100 -4.31 9.51 -3.05
N SER A 101 -4.38 9.64 -4.39
CA SER A 101 -5.55 9.25 -5.18
C SER A 101 -5.80 7.74 -5.20
N ASN A 102 -4.75 6.91 -5.07
CA ASN A 102 -4.93 5.47 -4.97
C ASN A 102 -5.45 5.10 -3.58
N PHE A 103 -4.98 5.78 -2.54
CA PHE A 103 -5.44 5.57 -1.17
C PHE A 103 -6.90 5.98 -0.96
N SER A 104 -7.43 6.95 -1.71
CA SER A 104 -8.86 7.26 -1.67
C SER A 104 -9.75 6.10 -2.15
N ALA A 105 -9.21 5.17 -2.94
CA ALA A 105 -9.93 3.95 -3.31
C ALA A 105 -10.28 3.07 -2.09
N ALA A 106 -9.60 3.23 -0.95
CA ALA A 106 -10.00 2.53 0.27
C ALA A 106 -11.39 2.97 0.76
N LEU A 107 -11.74 4.24 0.56
CA LEU A 107 -13.07 4.77 0.88
C LEU A 107 -14.11 4.24 -0.10
N SER A 108 -13.81 4.24 -1.40
CA SER A 108 -14.68 3.63 -2.42
C SER A 108 -14.95 2.16 -2.10
N ALA A 109 -13.93 1.40 -1.72
CA ALA A 109 -14.08 0.00 -1.33
C ALA A 109 -14.99 -0.17 -0.11
N ASP A 110 -14.87 0.72 0.90
CA ASP A 110 -15.75 0.73 2.06
C ASP A 110 -17.21 0.99 1.68
N THR A 111 -17.46 1.95 0.78
CA THR A 111 -18.79 2.25 0.24
C THR A 111 -19.36 1.03 -0.50
N LEU A 112 -18.60 0.44 -1.43
CA LEU A 112 -19.04 -0.74 -2.19
C LEU A 112 -19.37 -1.92 -1.26
N LEU A 113 -18.53 -2.18 -0.24
CA LEU A 113 -18.77 -3.25 0.73
C LEU A 113 -20.07 -3.03 1.53
N LYS A 114 -20.32 -1.80 1.97
CA LYS A 114 -21.54 -1.44 2.70
C LYS A 114 -22.78 -1.52 1.82
N THR A 115 -22.70 -1.03 0.58
CA THR A 115 -23.83 -0.99 -0.35
C THR A 115 -24.24 -2.38 -0.82
N PHE A 116 -23.29 -3.24 -1.17
CA PHE A 116 -23.60 -4.52 -1.83
C PHE A 116 -23.59 -5.73 -0.90
N PHE A 117 -22.91 -5.66 0.25
CA PHE A 117 -22.70 -6.83 1.12
C PHE A 117 -23.15 -6.65 2.57
N THR A 118 -23.77 -5.51 2.91
CA THR A 118 -24.30 -5.22 4.26
C THR A 118 -23.32 -5.57 5.39
N ILE A 119 -22.05 -5.20 5.23
CA ILE A 119 -21.06 -5.37 6.29
C ILE A 119 -21.30 -4.27 7.33
N ARG A 120 -21.92 -4.63 8.46
CA ARG A 120 -22.12 -3.75 9.63
C ARG A 120 -20.85 -3.64 10.45
#